data_AF-A0A0C6FNS1-F1
#
_entry.id   AF-A0A0C6FNS1-F1
#
_cell.length_a   1.000
_cell.length_b   1.000
_cell.length_c   1.000
_cell.angle_alpha   90.00
_cell.angle_beta   90.00
_cell.angle_gamma   90.00
#
_symmetry.space_group_name_H-M   'P 1'
#
loop_
_entity.id
_entity.type
_entity.pdbx_description
1 polymer ?
#
loop_
_entity_poly.entity_id
_entity_poly.type
_entity_poly.pdbx_seq_one_letter_code
_entity_poly.pdbx_strand_id
1 'polypeptide(L)'
;MEGDDTVRRTSLQSLKDHSYGRLERVVTVLVEAYLTDPSAAPPDLIARLRRLERTVREARGDRQIIQVITSGRRLLGDAGALAEPAPEPVPKLLYAPKPR
;
A
#
# COMPACT_ATOMS: atom_id res chain seq x y z
N MET A 1 33.23 21.86 6.46
CA MET A 1 32.24 21.27 7.39
C MET A 1 31.01 20.95 6.57
N GLU A 2 31.01 19.82 5.86
CA GLU A 2 29.86 19.35 5.08
C GLU A 2 29.85 17.83 5.24
N GLY A 3 28.95 17.30 6.07
CA GLY A 3 28.92 15.87 6.39
C GLY A 3 27.77 15.41 7.27
N ASP A 4 26.87 16.30 7.70
CA ASP A 4 25.86 16.01 8.73
C ASP A 4 24.43 15.79 8.17
N ASP A 5 24.18 16.17 6.91
CA ASP A 5 22.85 16.06 6.27
C ASP A 5 22.56 14.69 5.64
N THR A 6 23.59 13.96 5.21
CA THR A 6 23.43 12.68 4.52
C THR A 6 23.05 11.56 5.50
N VAL A 7 23.62 11.56 6.71
CA VAL A 7 23.39 10.53 7.74
C VAL A 7 21.96 10.62 8.28
N ARG A 8 21.42 11.83 8.46
CA ARG A 8 20.04 12.03 8.93
C ARG A 8 19.00 11.53 7.92
N ARG A 9 19.25 11.70 6.60
CA ARG A 9 18.35 11.18 5.56
C ARG A 9 18.28 9.66 5.57
N THR A 10 19.42 8.96 5.60
CA THR A 10 19.46 7.50 5.55
C THR A 10 18.81 6.87 6.79
N SER A 11 18.99 7.45 7.97
CA SER A 11 18.40 6.94 9.22
C SER A 11 16.87 7.08 9.23
N LEU A 12 16.32 8.20 8.76
CA LEU A 12 14.88 8.40 8.62
C LEU A 12 14.26 7.51 7.54
N GLN A 13 15.01 7.20 6.48
CA GLN A 13 14.57 6.31 5.41
C GLN A 13 14.47 4.86 5.91
N SER A 14 15.49 4.39 6.62
CA SER A 14 15.48 3.05 7.22
C SER A 14 14.36 2.88 8.26
N LEU A 15 14.07 3.90 9.08
CA LEU A 15 12.93 3.86 10.02
C LEU A 15 11.59 3.77 9.31
N LYS A 16 11.43 4.47 8.18
CA LYS A 16 10.24 4.39 7.33
C LYS A 16 10.12 2.99 6.72
N ASP A 17 11.17 2.44 6.13
CA ASP A 17 11.15 1.10 5.53
C ASP A 17 10.80 0.01 6.56
N HIS A 18 11.33 0.10 7.78
CA HIS A 18 11.02 -0.85 8.86
C HIS A 18 9.59 -0.71 9.38
N SER A 19 9.11 0.52 9.56
CA SER A 19 7.73 0.76 10.04
C SER A 19 6.69 0.39 8.98
N TYR A 20 7.04 0.56 7.71
CA TYR A 20 6.23 0.16 6.57
C TYR A 20 6.21 -1.36 6.36
N GLY A 21 7.36 -2.04 6.40
CA GLY A 21 7.40 -3.51 6.38
C GLY A 21 6.65 -4.14 7.56
N ARG A 22 6.66 -3.49 8.74
CA ARG A 22 5.83 -3.91 9.88
C ARG A 22 4.34 -3.75 9.56
N LEU A 23 3.95 -2.64 8.94
CA LEU A 23 2.55 -2.37 8.62
C LEU A 23 2.00 -3.35 7.59
N GLU A 24 2.76 -3.66 6.54
CA GLU A 24 2.41 -4.68 5.56
C GLU A 24 2.13 -6.02 6.23
N ARG A 25 3.06 -6.46 7.10
CA ARG A 25 2.90 -7.73 7.83
C ARG A 25 1.65 -7.74 8.72
N VAL A 26 1.35 -6.62 9.40
CA VAL A 26 0.12 -6.51 10.22
C VAL A 26 -1.13 -6.63 9.35
N VAL A 27 -1.15 -5.96 8.20
CA VAL A 27 -2.29 -6.04 7.26
C VAL A 27 -2.47 -7.46 6.75
N THR A 28 -1.39 -8.13 6.36
CA THR A 28 -1.42 -9.53 5.91
C THR A 28 -2.00 -10.45 6.97
N VAL A 29 -1.50 -10.39 8.21
CA VAL A 29 -1.98 -11.25 9.32
C VAL A 29 -3.47 -11.02 9.60
N LEU A 30 -3.94 -9.76 9.59
CA LEU A 30 -5.35 -9.46 9.84
C LEU A 30 -6.27 -9.98 8.73
N VAL A 31 -5.83 -9.89 7.47
CA VAL A 31 -6.59 -10.42 6.33
C VAL A 31 -6.60 -11.95 6.37
N GLU A 32 -5.45 -12.59 6.61
CA GLU A 32 -5.34 -14.05 6.75
C GLU A 32 -6.22 -14.58 7.89
N ALA A 33 -6.22 -13.90 9.05
CA ALA A 33 -7.09 -14.25 10.17
C ALA A 33 -8.57 -14.21 9.78
N TYR A 34 -9.02 -13.14 9.12
CA TYR A 34 -10.42 -13.02 8.67
C TYR A 34 -10.79 -14.09 7.64
N LEU A 35 -9.89 -14.38 6.69
CA LEU A 35 -10.13 -15.38 5.66
C LEU A 35 -10.18 -16.80 6.23
N THR A 36 -9.45 -17.05 7.32
CA THR A 36 -9.45 -18.34 8.02
C THR A 36 -10.69 -18.49 8.88
N ASP A 37 -10.99 -17.47 9.68
CA ASP A 37 -12.14 -17.41 10.57
C ASP A 37 -12.57 -15.94 10.72
N PRO A 38 -13.73 -15.53 10.17
CA PRO A 38 -14.22 -14.16 10.28
C PRO A 38 -14.38 -13.67 11.72
N SER A 39 -14.53 -14.57 12.69
CA SER A 39 -14.62 -14.23 14.12
C SER A 39 -13.27 -14.01 14.80
N ALA A 40 -12.17 -14.48 14.18
CA ALA A 40 -10.81 -14.30 14.68
C ALA A 40 -10.20 -12.94 14.30
N ALA A 41 -10.87 -12.19 13.42
CA ALA A 41 -10.49 -10.85 13.04
C ALA A 41 -11.31 -9.78 13.76
N PRO A 42 -10.79 -8.54 13.88
CA PRO A 42 -11.55 -7.45 14.48
C PRO A 42 -12.88 -7.21 13.75
N PRO A 43 -13.97 -6.93 14.47
CA PRO A 43 -15.16 -6.40 13.83
C PRO A 43 -14.77 -5.11 13.09
N ASP A 44 -15.38 -4.88 11.93
CA ASP A 44 -15.10 -3.73 11.06
C ASP A 44 -13.70 -3.69 10.42
N LEU A 45 -13.07 -4.85 10.18
CA LEU A 45 -11.75 -4.94 9.52
C LEU A 45 -11.69 -4.12 8.22
N ILE A 46 -12.72 -4.17 7.38
CA ILE A 46 -12.80 -3.37 6.14
C ILE A 46 -12.74 -1.87 6.44
N ALA A 47 -13.49 -1.37 7.43
CA ALA A 47 -13.48 0.04 7.80
C ALA A 47 -12.11 0.46 8.35
N ARG A 48 -11.45 -0.44 9.09
CA ARG A 48 -10.11 -0.22 9.63
C ARG A 48 -9.06 -0.13 8.51
N LEU A 49 -9.12 -1.02 7.52
CA LEU A 49 -8.25 -0.97 6.35
C LEU A 49 -8.48 0.31 5.52
N ARG A 50 -9.73 0.75 5.34
CA ARG A 50 -10.04 2.05 4.69
C ARG A 50 -9.41 3.24 5.41
N ARG A 51 -9.51 3.27 6.75
CA ARG A 51 -8.87 4.33 7.56
C ARG A 51 -7.36 4.30 7.40
N LEU A 52 -6.77 3.11 7.45
CA LEU A 52 -5.33 2.95 7.29
C LEU A 52 -4.86 3.40 5.91
N GLU A 53 -5.54 3.02 4.84
CA GLU A 53 -5.21 3.45 3.48
C GLU A 53 -5.22 4.98 3.36
N ARG A 54 -6.25 5.64 3.91
CA ARG A 54 -6.34 7.10 3.92
C ARG A 54 -5.16 7.72 4.67
N THR A 55 -4.82 7.21 5.85
CA THR A 55 -3.67 7.70 6.63
C THR A 55 -2.35 7.54 5.87
N VAL A 56 -2.14 6.40 5.21
CA VAL A 56 -0.93 6.18 4.39
C VAL A 56 -0.90 7.13 3.19
N ARG A 57 -2.03 7.37 2.51
CA ARG A 57 -2.13 8.34 1.41
C ARG A 57 -1.84 9.77 1.87
N GLU A 58 -2.43 10.20 2.99
CA GLU A 58 -2.23 11.54 3.57
C GLU A 58 -0.77 11.77 3.99
N ALA A 59 -0.11 10.74 4.53
CA ALA A 59 1.29 10.79 4.92
C ALA A 59 2.28 10.77 3.73
N ARG A 60 1.78 10.74 2.48
CA ARG A 60 2.57 10.41 1.28
C ARG A 60 3.40 9.14 1.48
N GLY A 61 2.78 8.15 2.13
CA GLY A 61 3.38 6.87 2.42
C GLY A 61 3.61 6.03 1.16
N ASP A 62 4.25 4.89 1.35
CA ASP A 62 4.69 4.04 0.25
C ASP A 62 3.50 3.52 -0.59
N ARG A 63 3.67 3.55 -1.90
CA ARG A 63 2.72 3.02 -2.87
C ARG A 63 2.52 1.50 -2.69
N GLN A 64 3.56 0.79 -2.31
CA GLN A 64 3.52 -0.66 -2.03
C GLN A 64 2.54 -0.96 -0.90
N ILE A 65 2.57 -0.19 0.18
CA ILE A 65 1.67 -0.38 1.32
C ILE A 65 0.23 -0.08 0.93
N ILE A 66 0.00 0.98 0.16
CA ILE A 66 -1.33 1.29 -0.37
C ILE A 66 -1.85 0.11 -1.20
N GLN A 67 -1.00 -0.50 -2.02
CA GLN A 67 -1.36 -1.72 -2.77
C GLN A 67 -1.68 -2.90 -1.85
N VAL A 68 -0.87 -3.16 -0.81
CA VAL A 68 -1.14 -4.24 0.17
C VAL A 68 -2.49 -4.04 0.85
N ILE A 69 -2.79 -2.82 1.32
CA ILE A 69 -4.07 -2.50 1.95
C ILE A 69 -5.23 -2.64 0.95
N THR A 70 -5.05 -2.15 -0.27
CA THR A 70 -6.08 -2.22 -1.33
C THR A 70 -6.38 -3.67 -1.69
N SER A 71 -5.36 -4.50 -1.88
CA SER A 71 -5.49 -5.93 -2.14
C SER A 71 -6.16 -6.67 -0.99
N GLY A 72 -5.78 -6.36 0.26
CA GLY A 72 -6.44 -6.89 1.45
C GLY A 72 -7.94 -6.57 1.45
N ARG A 73 -8.31 -5.31 1.20
CA ARG A 73 -9.73 -4.91 1.09
C ARG A 73 -10.48 -5.66 -0.02
N ARG A 74 -9.86 -5.91 -1.17
CA ARG A 74 -10.47 -6.70 -2.27
C ARG A 74 -10.73 -8.14 -1.86
N LEU A 75 -9.76 -8.79 -1.20
CA LEU A 75 -9.91 -10.17 -0.73
C LEU A 75 -11.07 -10.31 0.26
N LEU A 76 -11.33 -9.26 1.04
CA LEU A 76 -12.44 -9.19 2.00
C LEU A 76 -13.78 -8.78 1.37
N GLY A 77 -13.84 -8.60 0.04
CA GLY A 77 -15.08 -8.27 -0.67
C GLY A 77 -15.49 -6.79 -0.60
N ASP A 78 -14.57 -5.87 -0.28
CA ASP A 78 -14.88 -4.45 -0.27
C ASP A 78 -15.13 -3.91 -1.69
N ALA A 79 -16.40 -3.64 -2.02
CA ALA A 79 -16.82 -3.09 -3.32
C ALA A 79 -16.05 -1.82 -3.74
N GLY A 80 -15.68 -0.97 -2.78
CA GLY A 80 -14.92 0.25 -3.08
C GLY A 80 -13.45 -0.01 -3.44
N ALA A 81 -12.92 -1.19 -3.11
CA ALA A 81 -11.59 -1.61 -3.55
C ALA A 81 -11.66 -2.39 -4.88
N LEU A 82 -12.80 -3.01 -5.18
CA LEU A 82 -13.05 -3.71 -6.45
C LEU A 82 -13.26 -2.76 -7.63
N ALA A 83 -13.68 -1.52 -7.38
CA ALA A 83 -13.56 -0.44 -8.36
C ALA A 83 -12.07 -0.33 -8.76
N GLU A 84 -11.75 -0.68 -10.00
CA GLU A 84 -10.37 -0.66 -10.48
C GLU A 84 -9.72 0.70 -10.18
N PRO A 85 -8.42 0.73 -9.79
CA PRO A 85 -7.71 1.99 -9.79
C PRO A 85 -7.71 2.43 -11.25
N ALA A 86 -8.12 3.68 -11.52
CA ALA A 86 -8.06 4.25 -12.87
C ALA A 86 -6.74 3.81 -13.52
N PRO A 87 -6.78 3.21 -14.72
CA PRO A 87 -5.59 2.63 -15.33
C PRO A 87 -4.50 3.68 -15.28
N GLU A 88 -3.35 3.32 -14.71
CA GLU A 88 -2.19 4.18 -14.80
C GLU A 88 -2.04 4.57 -16.27
N PRO A 89 -1.75 5.85 -16.59
CA PRO A 89 -1.47 6.21 -17.96
C PRO A 89 -0.29 5.35 -18.39
N VAL A 90 -0.59 4.30 -19.17
CA VAL A 90 0.41 3.51 -19.86
C VAL A 90 1.32 4.54 -20.52
N PRO A 91 2.64 4.57 -20.20
CA PRO A 91 3.52 5.47 -20.91
C PRO A 91 3.33 5.12 -22.37
N LYS A 92 2.84 6.09 -23.16
CA LYS A 92 2.74 5.97 -24.61
C LYS A 92 4.16 5.72 -25.09
N LEU A 93 4.56 4.45 -25.15
CA LEU A 93 5.65 4.00 -25.99
C LEU A 93 5.23 4.43 -27.37
N LEU A 94 5.84 5.52 -27.83
CA LEU A 94 5.74 6.03 -29.18
C LEU A 94 6.17 4.89 -30.11
N TYR A 95 5.21 4.03 -30.45
CA TYR A 95 5.37 3.04 -31.48
C TYR A 95 5.37 3.84 -32.78
N ALA A 96 6.54 4.38 -33.14
CA ALA A 96 6.76 4.91 -34.46
C ALA A 96 6.62 3.71 -35.42
N PRO A 97 5.62 3.70 -36.32
CA PRO A 97 5.57 2.67 -37.35
C PRO A 97 6.83 2.80 -38.20
N LYS A 98 7.62 1.73 -38.31
CA LYS A 98 8.75 1.70 -39.24
C LYS A 98 8.19 1.84 -40.67
N PRO A 99 8.67 2.78 -41.48
CA PRO A 99 8.28 2.85 -42.88
C PRO A 99 8.78 1.58 -43.59
N ARG A 100 7.90 1.04 -44.43
CA ARG A 100 8.15 -0.13 -45.27
C ARG A 100 8.94 0.26 -46.52
#